data_AF-A0A110B265-F1
#
_entry.id   AF-A0A110B265-F1
#
_cell.length_a   1.000
_cell.length_b   1.000
_cell.length_c   1.000
_cell.angle_alpha   90.00
_cell.angle_beta   90.00
_cell.angle_gamma   90.00
#
_symmetry.space_group_name_H-M   'P 1'
#
loop_
_entity.id
_entity.type
_entity.pdbx_description
1 polymer ?
#
loop_
_entity_poly.entity_id
_entity_poly.type
_entity_poly.pdbx_seq_one_letter_code
_entity_poly.pdbx_strand_id
1 'polypeptide(L)'
;MRQGNIPELSKLFADNVELSVPGDESIYSRLQTEQILNKFFNQNKPKTIKLLHKVNSNPNYGFCVLLLTTTNGVYRIAVTLKANAGTLAIIEFRIETEKVK
;
A
#
# COMPACT_ATOMS: atom_id res chain seq x y z
N MET A 1 5.58 -14.02 3.64
CA MET A 1 4.50 -13.00 3.54
C MET A 1 3.39 -13.56 2.65
N ARG A 2 2.53 -14.41 3.21
CA ARG A 2 1.30 -14.90 2.60
C ARG A 2 0.21 -14.57 3.62
N GLN A 3 -0.90 -14.01 3.14
CA GLN A 3 -2.02 -13.42 3.90
C GLN A 3 -1.78 -11.96 4.30
N GLY A 4 -2.63 -11.09 3.74
CA GLY A 4 -2.66 -9.67 4.01
C GLY A 4 -3.11 -9.40 5.43
N ASN A 5 -2.15 -9.41 6.36
CA ASN A 5 -2.39 -8.97 7.72
C ASN A 5 -2.34 -7.43 7.72
N ILE A 6 -3.44 -6.80 7.30
CA ILE A 6 -3.61 -5.33 7.35
C ILE A 6 -3.28 -4.76 8.74
N PRO A 7 -3.56 -5.45 9.87
CA PRO A 7 -3.11 -5.00 11.19
C PRO A 7 -1.59 -4.93 11.40
N GLU A 8 -0.80 -5.68 10.62
CA GLU A 8 0.66 -5.53 10.60
C GLU A 8 1.12 -4.41 9.67
N LEU A 9 0.39 -4.21 8.57
CA LEU A 9 0.64 -3.10 7.65
C LEU A 9 0.32 -1.74 8.30
N SER A 10 -0.73 -1.68 9.13
CA SER A 10 -1.14 -0.43 9.79
C SER A 10 -0.13 0.07 10.83
N LYS A 11 0.65 -0.84 11.43
CA LYS A 11 1.79 -0.49 12.31
C LYS A 11 2.92 0.21 11.57
N LEU A 12 2.98 0.06 10.24
CA LEU A 12 3.99 0.70 9.41
C LEU A 12 3.52 2.07 8.90
N PHE A 13 2.26 2.47 9.06
CA PHE A 13 1.80 3.78 8.59
C PHE A 13 2.35 4.93 9.45
N ALA A 14 2.76 5.99 8.76
CA ALA A 14 2.93 7.30 9.39
C ALA A 14 1.60 7.80 9.97
N ASP A 15 1.65 8.84 10.80
CA ASP A 15 0.43 9.40 11.40
C ASP A 15 -0.54 9.94 10.33
N ASN A 16 0.03 10.48 9.25
CA ASN A 16 -0.70 10.86 8.04
C ASN A 16 -0.06 10.18 6.82
N VAL A 17 -0.90 9.62 5.96
CA VAL A 17 -0.51 8.89 4.76
C VAL A 17 -1.20 9.52 3.56
N GLU A 18 -0.45 9.78 2.51
CA GLU A 18 -1.00 10.09 1.19
C GLU A 18 -1.54 8.79 0.58
N LEU A 19 -2.87 8.67 0.53
CA LEU A 19 -3.55 7.50 0.01
C LEU A 19 -4.21 7.85 -1.31
N SER A 20 -3.89 7.08 -2.34
CA SER A 20 -4.56 7.12 -3.63
C SER A 20 -5.21 5.76 -3.89
N VAL A 21 -6.52 5.76 -4.05
CA VAL A 21 -7.33 4.61 -4.47
C VAL A 21 -8.15 5.01 -5.69
N PRO A 22 -8.68 4.07 -6.49
CA PRO A 22 -9.44 4.43 -7.69
C PRO A 22 -10.60 5.39 -7.38
N GLY A 23 -10.51 6.63 -7.88
CA GLY A 23 -11.51 7.67 -7.70
C GLY A 23 -11.37 8.54 -6.45
N ASP A 24 -10.33 8.33 -5.62
CA ASP A 24 -10.08 9.14 -4.44
C ASP A 24 -8.57 9.25 -4.12
N GLU A 25 -8.09 10.46 -3.92
CA GLU A 25 -6.69 10.75 -3.58
C GLU A 25 -6.65 11.89 -2.56
N SER A 26 -6.15 11.58 -1.36
CA SER A 26 -6.07 12.56 -0.27
C SER A 26 -5.07 12.13 0.80
N ILE A 27 -4.90 12.99 1.81
CA ILE A 27 -4.11 12.70 3.00
C ILE A 27 -5.05 12.24 4.11
N TYR A 28 -4.78 11.06 4.66
CA TYR A 28 -5.60 10.45 5.70
C TYR A 28 -4.77 10.10 6.93
N SER A 29 -5.41 10.09 8.10
CA SER A 29 -4.78 9.55 9.30
C SER A 29 -4.49 8.04 9.18
N ARG A 30 -3.59 7.52 10.01
CA ARG A 30 -3.33 6.06 10.13
C ARG A 30 -4.63 5.24 10.21
N LEU A 31 -5.56 5.64 11.08
CA LEU A 31 -6.82 4.92 11.30
C LEU A 31 -7.72 4.95 10.06
N GLN A 32 -7.88 6.12 9.43
CA GLN A 32 -8.66 6.26 8.20
C GLN A 32 -8.06 5.45 7.05
N THR A 33 -6.73 5.48 6.91
CA THR A 33 -5.99 4.68 5.93
C THR A 33 -6.28 3.19 6.10
N GLU A 34 -6.19 2.68 7.33
CA GLU A 34 -6.54 1.29 7.64
C GLU A 34 -7.99 0.96 7.28
N GLN A 35 -8.95 1.83 7.61
CA GLN A 35 -10.36 1.62 7.27
C GLN A 35 -10.61 1.58 5.76
N ILE A 36 -10.02 2.50 5.00
CA ILE A 36 -10.16 2.57 3.54
C ILE A 36 -9.54 1.33 2.89
N LEU A 37 -8.34 0.93 3.30
CA LEU A 37 -7.67 -0.26 2.78
C LEU A 37 -8.42 -1.55 3.14
N ASN A 38 -8.93 -1.68 4.37
CA ASN A 38 -9.78 -2.80 4.76
C ASN A 38 -11.03 -2.90 3.87
N LYS A 39 -11.72 -1.78 3.61
CA LYS A 39 -12.86 -1.74 2.69
C LYS A 39 -12.45 -2.18 1.29
N PHE A 40 -11.34 -1.65 0.77
CA PHE A 40 -10.84 -1.99 -0.56
C PHE A 40 -10.52 -3.48 -0.69
N PHE A 41 -9.77 -4.07 0.26
CA PHE A 41 -9.38 -5.49 0.20
C PHE A 41 -10.53 -6.45 0.51
N ASN A 42 -11.55 -6.03 1.28
CA ASN A 42 -12.78 -6.79 1.47
C ASN A 42 -13.61 -6.87 0.20
N GLN A 43 -13.67 -5.76 -0.55
CA GLN A 43 -14.35 -5.70 -1.86
C GLN A 43 -13.54 -6.44 -2.93
N ASN A 44 -12.21 -6.34 -2.90
CA ASN A 44 -11.30 -6.91 -3.88
C ASN A 44 -10.42 -7.98 -3.22
N LYS A 45 -11.02 -9.13 -2.91
CA LYS A 45 -10.35 -10.20 -2.14
C LYS A 45 -9.02 -10.61 -2.78
N PRO A 46 -7.88 -10.43 -2.10
CA PRO A 46 -6.56 -10.82 -2.61
C PRO A 46 -6.47 -12.31 -2.93
N LYS A 47 -5.98 -12.64 -4.13
CA LYS A 47 -5.65 -14.01 -4.56
C LYS A 47 -4.14 -14.22 -4.54
N THR A 48 -3.40 -13.34 -5.21
CA THR A 48 -1.94 -13.43 -5.31
C THR A 48 -1.31 -12.05 -5.24
N ILE A 49 -0.12 -11.97 -4.67
CA ILE A 49 0.70 -10.75 -4.60
C ILE A 49 2.06 -11.08 -5.19
N LYS A 50 2.56 -10.23 -6.10
CA LYS A 50 3.90 -10.33 -6.69
C LYS A 50 4.65 -9.02 -6.51
N LEU A 51 5.88 -9.07 -5.99
CA LEU A 51 6.77 -7.90 -5.98
C LEU A 51 7.29 -7.65 -7.40
N LEU A 52 7.02 -6.47 -7.96
CA LEU A 52 7.50 -6.07 -9.28
C LEU A 52 8.81 -5.28 -9.18
N HIS A 53 8.86 -4.31 -8.27
CA HIS A 53 10.03 -3.46 -8.06
C HIS A 53 10.24 -3.20 -6.57
N LYS A 54 11.51 -3.08 -6.18
CA LYS A 54 11.91 -2.66 -4.84
C LYS A 54 13.14 -1.79 -4.95
N VAL A 55 13.10 -0.63 -4.30
CA VAL A 55 14.20 0.31 -4.16
C VAL A 55 14.46 0.48 -2.66
N ASN A 56 15.69 0.20 -2.25
CA ASN A 56 16.14 0.27 -0.85
C ASN A 56 17.62 0.69 -0.76
N SER A 57 18.10 1.43 -1.75
CA SER A 57 19.49 1.93 -1.80
C SER A 57 19.79 3.00 -0.76
N ASN A 58 18.76 3.58 -0.13
CA ASN A 58 18.87 4.55 0.95
C ASN A 58 18.21 3.97 2.21
N PRO A 59 18.91 3.87 3.36
CA PRO A 59 18.33 3.34 4.59
C PRO A 59 17.15 4.17 5.11
N ASN A 60 17.05 5.44 4.71
CA ASN A 60 15.98 6.35 5.11
C ASN A 60 14.81 6.40 4.12
N TYR A 61 14.87 5.65 3.02
CA TYR A 61 13.84 5.66 1.99
C TYR A 61 13.63 4.27 1.39
N GLY A 62 12.38 3.83 1.38
CA GLY A 62 11.97 2.60 0.73
C GLY A 62 10.92 2.91 -0.34
N PHE A 63 10.98 2.21 -1.45
CA PHE A 63 9.90 2.21 -2.42
C PHE A 63 9.69 0.80 -2.94
N CYS A 64 8.44 0.35 -3.02
CA CYS A 64 8.14 -0.93 -3.65
C CYS A 64 6.85 -0.86 -4.47
N VAL A 65 6.82 -1.72 -5.48
CA VAL A 65 5.65 -1.89 -6.35
C VAL A 65 5.24 -3.35 -6.32
N LEU A 66 3.98 -3.59 -6.00
CA LEU A 66 3.35 -4.89 -5.95
C LEU A 66 2.30 -5.01 -7.06
N LEU A 67 2.18 -6.19 -7.63
CA LEU A 67 1.03 -6.57 -8.44
C LEU A 67 0.12 -7.44 -7.57
N LEU A 68 -1.08 -6.94 -7.31
CA LEU A 68 -2.12 -7.61 -6.56
C LEU A 68 -3.19 -8.13 -7.52
N THR A 69 -3.30 -9.45 -7.65
CA THR A 69 -4.44 -10.09 -8.32
C THR A 69 -5.51 -10.38 -7.29
N THR A 70 -6.74 -9.99 -7.59
CA THR A 70 -7.90 -10.16 -6.70
C THR A 70 -9.02 -10.95 -7.39
N THR A 71 -10.16 -11.11 -6.72
CA THR A 71 -11.38 -11.63 -7.35
C THR A 71 -11.95 -10.71 -8.43
N ASN A 72 -11.72 -9.40 -8.36
CA ASN A 72 -12.43 -8.40 -9.17
C ASN A 72 -11.51 -7.62 -10.12
N GLY A 73 -10.22 -7.96 -10.18
CA GLY A 73 -9.27 -7.28 -11.03
C GLY A 73 -7.84 -7.44 -10.58
N VAL A 74 -6.93 -6.87 -11.37
CA VAL A 74 -5.51 -6.78 -11.07
C VAL A 74 -5.18 -5.32 -10.78
N TYR A 75 -4.47 -5.09 -9.68
CA TYR A 75 -4.11 -3.78 -9.19
C TYR A 75 -2.60 -3.66 -9.04
N ARG A 76 -2.07 -2.49 -9.37
CA ARG A 76 -0.71 -2.10 -9.05
C ARG A 76 -0.74 -1.31 -7.75
N ILE A 77 0.07 -1.73 -6.78
CA ILE A 77 0.20 -1.06 -5.49
C ILE A 77 1.61 -0.50 -5.40
N ALA A 78 1.73 0.82 -5.31
CA ALA A 78 2.99 1.50 -5.02
C ALA A 78 2.99 1.96 -3.55
N VAL A 79 4.09 1.69 -2.85
CA VAL A 79 4.25 2.05 -1.43
C VAL A 79 5.57 2.78 -1.26
N THR A 80 5.50 3.98 -0.67
CA THR A 80 6.67 4.78 -0.32
C THR A 80 6.85 4.79 1.20
N LEU A 81 8.05 4.45 1.65
CA LEU A 81 8.47 4.49 3.04
C LEU A 81 9.54 5.57 3.23
N LYS A 82 9.47 6.27 4.35
CA LYS A 82 10.47 7.24 4.77
C LYS A 82 10.79 7.05 6.24
N ALA A 83 12.07 7.18 6.61
CA ALA A 83 12.47 7.10 8.00
C ALA A 83 12.07 8.39 8.73
N ASN A 84 11.45 8.23 9.90
CA ASN A 84 11.23 9.28 10.87
C ASN A 84 11.84 8.83 12.21
N ALA A 85 12.75 9.62 12.77
CA ALA A 85 13.49 9.29 14.00
C ALA A 85 14.09 7.87 14.03
N GLY A 86 14.60 7.39 12.89
CA GLY A 86 15.21 6.06 12.75
C GLY A 86 14.23 4.90 12.50
N THR A 87 12.93 5.16 12.44
CA THR A 87 11.91 4.14 12.11
C THR A 87 11.32 4.40 10.73
N LEU A 88 11.32 3.40 9.84
CA LEU A 88 10.66 3.49 8.54
C LEU A 88 9.14 3.46 8.72
N ALA A 89 8.47 4.44 8.13
CA ALA A 89 7.02 4.50 8.06
C ALA A 89 6.57 4.69 6.60
N ILE A 90 5.45 4.07 6.24
CA ILE A 90 4.75 4.28 4.98
C ILE A 90 4.13 5.67 5.01
N ILE A 91 4.53 6.49 4.05
CA ILE A 91 4.04 7.87 3.88
C ILE A 91 3.12 8.00 2.67
N GLU A 92 3.20 7.08 1.70
CA GLU A 92 2.37 7.05 0.51
C GLU A 92 1.94 5.61 0.21
N PHE A 93 0.66 5.44 -0.15
CA PHE A 93 0.09 4.18 -0.59
C PHE A 93 -0.83 4.45 -1.78
N ARG A 94 -0.46 3.95 -2.95
CA ARG A 94 -1.20 4.18 -4.21
C ARG A 94 -1.67 2.87 -4.79
N ILE A 95 -2.96 2.79 -5.09
CA ILE A 95 -3.61 1.64 -5.73
C ILE A 95 -4.18 2.10 -7.08
N GLU A 96 -3.68 1.49 -8.15
CA GLU A 96 -4.16 1.74 -9.50
C GLU A 96 -4.62 0.44 -10.14
N THR A 97 -5.59 0.51 -11.04
CA THR A 97 -5.93 -0.65 -11.88
C THR A 97 -4.77 -0.93 -12.83
N GLU A 98 -4.35 -2.19 -12.91
CA GLU A 98 -3.32 -2.57 -13.88
C GLU A 98 -3.94 -2.46 -15.29
N LYS A 99 -3.41 -1.54 -16.10
CA LYS A 99 -3.81 -1.42 -17.51
C LYS A 99 -3.24 -2.61 -18.27
N VAL A 100 -4.07 -3.60 -18.57
CA VAL A 100 -3.72 -4.63 -19.55
C VAL A 100 -3.65 -3.93 -20.91
N LYS A 101 -2.43 -3.83 -21.46
CA LYS A 101 -2.23 -3.40 -22.85
C LYS A 101 -2.81 -4.42 -23.82
#